data_AF-A0A7Y8HM14-F1
#
_entry.id   AF-A0A7Y8HM14-F1
#
_cell.length_a   1.000
_cell.length_b   1.000
_cell.length_c   1.000
_cell.angle_alpha   90.00
_cell.angle_beta   90.00
_cell.angle_gamma   90.00
#
_symmetry.space_group_name_H-M   'P 1'
#
loop_
_entity.id
_entity.type
_entity.pdbx_description
1 polymer ?
#
loop_
_entity_poly.entity_id
_entity_poly.type
_entity_poly.pdbx_seq_one_letter_code
_entity_poly.pdbx_strand_id
1 'polypeptide(L)'
;KYKPIEILNISKQAFECCNKDYIFKITNESHLIIEIVRQKSLNLGYLLGKMKFLDINSMEIFKLFDGLKYFKIEFSEKVDDGDLAFIEEIVNNSFDMTKIIKLEKPKILKSELFFDLNHDKQIALLKLETKNQKGLLAFIAKVFDEFGVDIVDAKIHTQKNIARDLFLIEKNESLCEKLDDIIDRLCVE
;
A
#
# COMPACT_ATOMS: atom_id res chain seq x y z
N LYS A 1 -6.97 -6.10 -15.80
CA LYS A 1 -5.82 -6.92 -16.26
C LYS A 1 -4.92 -6.02 -17.08
N TYR A 2 -3.62 -6.00 -16.77
CA TYR A 2 -2.64 -5.22 -17.52
C TYR A 2 -2.61 -5.62 -19.00
N LYS A 3 -2.52 -4.61 -19.87
CA LYS A 3 -2.25 -4.78 -21.30
C LYS A 3 -0.82 -5.27 -21.49
N PRO A 4 -0.51 -5.99 -22.59
CA PRO A 4 0.84 -6.49 -22.84
C PRO A 4 1.93 -5.41 -22.76
N ILE A 5 1.64 -4.20 -23.25
CA ILE A 5 2.59 -3.09 -23.21
C ILE A 5 2.91 -2.62 -21.78
N GLU A 6 1.92 -2.65 -20.88
CA GLU A 6 2.11 -2.28 -19.47
C GLU A 6 2.97 -3.33 -18.76
N ILE A 7 2.73 -4.62 -19.04
CA ILE A 7 3.54 -5.73 -18.52
C ILE A 7 5.00 -5.55 -18.95
N LEU A 8 5.25 -5.20 -20.21
CA LEU A 8 6.59 -4.94 -20.72
C LEU A 8 7.25 -3.74 -20.02
N ASN A 9 6.50 -2.67 -19.74
CA ASN A 9 7.02 -1.51 -19.04
C ASN A 9 7.39 -1.83 -17.59
N ILE A 10 6.53 -2.54 -16.86
CA ILE A 10 6.80 -3.01 -15.49
C ILE A 10 8.04 -3.92 -15.49
N SER A 11 8.15 -4.81 -16.47
CA SER A 11 9.31 -5.72 -16.58
C SER A 11 10.61 -4.95 -16.81
N LYS A 12 10.62 -3.94 -17.70
CA LYS A 12 11.80 -3.08 -17.94
C LYS A 12 12.21 -2.33 -16.68
N GLN A 13 11.23 -1.71 -16.00
CA GLN A 13 11.45 -1.07 -14.70
C GLN A 13 12.05 -2.05 -13.70
N ALA A 14 11.51 -3.27 -13.59
CA ALA A 14 12.04 -4.30 -12.70
C ALA A 14 13.50 -4.65 -12.98
N PHE A 15 13.87 -4.86 -14.24
CA PHE A 15 15.26 -5.13 -14.61
C PHE A 15 16.20 -3.95 -14.32
N GLU A 16 15.76 -2.71 -14.53
CA GLU A 16 16.54 -1.53 -14.16
C GLU A 16 16.71 -1.41 -12.63
N CYS A 17 15.68 -1.78 -11.86
CA CYS A 17 15.72 -1.78 -10.41
C CYS A 17 16.64 -2.86 -9.83
N CYS A 18 17.03 -3.89 -10.58
CA CYS A 18 17.94 -4.94 -10.09
C CYS A 18 19.29 -4.39 -9.60
N ASN A 19 19.70 -3.21 -10.07
CA ASN A 19 20.95 -2.55 -9.69
C ASN A 19 20.74 -1.30 -8.81
N LYS A 20 19.55 -1.12 -8.23
CA LYS A 20 19.16 0.06 -7.41
C LYS A 20 18.31 -0.38 -6.22
N ASP A 21 18.28 0.46 -5.17
CA ASP A 21 17.40 0.23 -4.01
C ASP A 21 15.92 0.29 -4.41
N TYR A 22 15.59 1.24 -5.28
CA TYR A 22 14.25 1.46 -5.82
C TYR A 22 14.31 2.32 -7.08
N ILE A 23 13.22 2.30 -7.83
CA ILE A 23 12.90 3.26 -8.89
C ILE A 23 11.42 3.61 -8.77
N PHE A 24 11.04 4.80 -9.23
CA PHE A 24 9.65 5.17 -9.31
C PHE A 24 9.39 6.04 -10.54
N LYS A 25 8.12 6.12 -10.92
CA LYS A 25 7.61 6.97 -11.98
C LYS A 25 6.35 7.66 -11.49
N ILE A 26 6.26 8.95 -11.75
CA ILE A 26 5.06 9.75 -11.48
C ILE A 26 4.45 10.15 -12.83
N THR A 27 3.14 9.96 -12.95
CA THR A 27 2.35 10.42 -14.10
C THR A 27 1.22 11.29 -13.56
N ASN A 28 0.95 12.44 -14.18
CA ASN A 28 -0.02 13.43 -13.69
C ASN A 28 -0.88 14.03 -14.82
N GLU A 29 -1.29 13.19 -15.77
CA GLU A 29 -2.04 13.64 -16.95
C GLU A 29 -3.54 13.80 -16.65
N SER A 30 -4.25 12.69 -16.44
CA SER A 30 -5.67 12.68 -16.04
C SER A 30 -5.85 12.70 -14.53
N HIS A 31 -4.99 11.97 -13.83
CA HIS A 31 -4.92 11.84 -12.39
C HIS A 31 -3.50 11.50 -11.98
N LEU A 32 -3.15 11.74 -10.73
CA LEU A 32 -1.84 11.37 -10.20
C LEU A 32 -1.73 9.84 -10.12
N ILE A 33 -0.66 9.29 -10.67
CA ILE A 33 -0.28 7.88 -10.59
C ILE A 33 1.17 7.79 -10.16
N ILE A 34 1.44 7.00 -9.13
CA ILE A 34 2.79 6.70 -8.66
C ILE A 34 3.03 5.20 -8.82
N GLU A 35 4.00 4.86 -9.67
CA GLU A 35 4.46 3.49 -9.89
C GLU A 35 5.83 3.34 -9.21
N ILE A 36 6.01 2.35 -8.34
CA ILE A 36 7.25 2.11 -7.59
C ILE A 36 7.68 0.66 -7.78
N VAL A 37 8.94 0.44 -8.15
CA VAL A 37 9.60 -0.86 -8.02
C VAL A 37 10.70 -0.74 -6.96
N ARG A 38 10.78 -1.70 -6.06
CA ARG A 38 11.71 -1.64 -4.92
C ARG A 38 12.36 -2.98 -4.58
N GLN A 39 13.64 -2.91 -4.21
CA GLN A 39 14.32 -3.92 -3.40
C GLN A 39 14.26 -3.54 -1.91
N LYS A 40 14.67 -2.32 -1.58
CA LYS A 40 14.71 -1.76 -0.23
C LYS A 40 13.30 -1.58 0.34
N SER A 41 13.11 -1.85 1.65
CA SER A 41 11.83 -1.66 2.33
C SER A 41 11.25 -0.26 2.14
N LEU A 42 9.93 -0.21 1.92
CA LEU A 42 9.16 1.02 1.73
C LEU A 42 8.28 1.23 2.97
N ASN A 43 8.36 2.42 3.57
CA ASN A 43 7.50 2.88 4.66
C ASN A 43 6.15 3.33 4.06
N LEU A 44 5.28 2.37 3.77
CA LEU A 44 4.03 2.60 3.06
C LEU A 44 3.07 3.46 3.89
N GLY A 45 3.05 3.28 5.21
CA GLY A 45 2.29 4.10 6.14
C GLY A 45 2.71 5.58 6.11
N TYR A 46 4.02 5.86 6.04
CA TYR A 46 4.52 7.22 5.86
C TYR A 46 4.14 7.81 4.50
N LEU A 47 4.37 7.06 3.41
CA LEU A 47 4.05 7.48 2.04
C LEU A 47 2.59 7.92 1.92
N LEU A 48 1.68 7.01 2.24
CA LEU A 48 0.24 7.23 2.14
C LEU A 48 -0.25 8.26 3.15
N GLY A 49 0.36 8.28 4.34
CA GLY A 49 0.01 9.24 5.38
C GLY A 49 0.37 10.67 5.01
N LYS A 50 1.51 10.89 4.32
CA LYS A 50 1.90 12.20 3.78
C LYS A 50 1.00 12.63 2.63
N MET A 51 0.48 11.69 1.86
CA MET A 51 -0.44 11.95 0.75
C MET A 51 -1.92 11.87 1.15
N LYS A 52 -2.26 11.80 2.45
CA LYS A 52 -3.66 11.64 2.92
C LYS A 52 -4.61 12.78 2.56
N PHE A 53 -4.09 13.85 1.95
CA PHE A 53 -4.88 14.97 1.45
C PHE A 53 -5.47 14.68 0.06
N LEU A 54 -4.95 13.67 -0.64
CA LEU A 54 -5.47 13.16 -1.91
C LEU A 54 -6.29 11.90 -1.65
N ASP A 55 -7.38 11.76 -2.40
CA ASP A 55 -8.19 10.54 -2.39
C ASP A 55 -7.54 9.48 -3.28
N ILE A 56 -7.39 8.27 -2.74
CA ILE A 56 -6.89 7.12 -3.50
C ILE A 56 -8.07 6.46 -4.21
N ASN A 57 -8.00 6.38 -5.53
CA ASN A 57 -8.98 5.68 -6.36
C ASN A 57 -8.73 4.16 -6.32
N SER A 58 -7.48 3.75 -6.47
CA SER A 58 -7.06 2.36 -6.37
C SER A 58 -5.58 2.21 -6.03
N MET A 59 -5.22 1.10 -5.40
CA MET A 59 -3.83 0.69 -5.21
C MET A 59 -3.68 -0.79 -5.55
N GLU A 60 -2.60 -1.11 -6.24
CA GLU A 60 -2.16 -2.48 -6.52
C GLU A 60 -0.75 -2.70 -5.98
N ILE A 61 -0.53 -3.85 -5.35
CA ILE A 61 0.78 -4.32 -4.89
C ILE A 61 0.98 -5.72 -5.42
N PHE A 62 2.16 -6.08 -5.92
CA PHE A 62 2.48 -7.49 -6.16
C PHE A 62 3.99 -7.76 -6.13
N LYS A 63 4.35 -8.98 -5.73
CA LYS A 63 5.72 -9.49 -5.83
C LYS A 63 6.09 -9.72 -7.31
N LEU A 64 7.30 -9.33 -7.66
CA LEU A 64 7.96 -9.60 -8.93
C LEU A 64 9.07 -10.66 -8.72
N PHE A 65 9.86 -10.93 -9.76
CA PHE A 65 11.04 -11.79 -9.66
C PHE A 65 12.13 -11.14 -8.77
N ASP A 66 13.10 -11.95 -8.31
CA ASP A 66 14.24 -11.52 -7.49
C ASP A 66 13.88 -10.74 -6.22
N GLY A 67 12.71 -11.03 -5.63
CA GLY A 67 12.24 -10.39 -4.40
C GLY A 67 11.81 -8.94 -4.58
N LEU A 68 11.79 -8.42 -5.81
CA LEU A 68 11.28 -7.08 -6.11
C LEU A 68 9.78 -7.00 -5.78
N LYS A 69 9.33 -5.82 -5.37
CA LYS A 69 7.90 -5.51 -5.29
C LYS A 69 7.54 -4.31 -6.14
N TYR A 70 6.36 -4.42 -6.74
CA TYR A 70 5.74 -3.35 -7.49
C TYR A 70 4.56 -2.78 -6.72
N PHE A 71 4.43 -1.46 -6.78
CA PHE A 71 3.30 -0.70 -6.25
C PHE A 71 2.79 0.22 -7.35
N LYS A 72 1.47 0.27 -7.51
CA LYS A 72 0.80 1.28 -8.33
C LYS A 72 -0.26 1.95 -7.47
N ILE A 73 -0.13 3.25 -7.26
CA ILE A 73 -1.07 4.05 -6.50
C ILE A 73 -1.71 5.04 -7.47
N GLU A 74 -3.02 4.92 -7.67
CA GLU A 74 -3.80 5.82 -8.50
C GLU A 74 -4.69 6.68 -7.61
N PHE A 75 -4.55 8.00 -7.74
CA PHE A 75 -5.37 8.97 -7.03
C PHE A 75 -6.59 9.37 -7.86
N SER A 76 -7.57 9.98 -7.22
CA SER A 76 -8.83 10.39 -7.85
C SER A 76 -8.68 11.63 -8.73
N GLU A 77 -7.63 12.41 -8.52
CA GLU A 77 -7.38 13.67 -9.21
C GLU A 77 -5.89 13.86 -9.52
N LYS A 78 -5.61 14.80 -10.41
CA LYS A 78 -4.25 15.28 -10.67
C LYS A 78 -3.88 16.33 -9.63
N VAL A 79 -2.59 16.58 -9.47
CA VAL A 79 -2.07 17.70 -8.67
C VAL A 79 -1.59 18.84 -9.57
N ASP A 80 -1.28 19.99 -8.98
CA ASP A 80 -0.62 21.07 -9.72
C ASP A 80 0.84 20.69 -10.03
N ASP A 81 1.36 21.11 -11.18
CA ASP A 81 2.72 20.76 -11.62
C ASP A 81 3.80 21.22 -10.62
N GLY A 82 3.53 22.30 -9.88
CA GLY A 82 4.39 22.80 -8.80
C GLY A 82 4.52 21.85 -7.61
N ASP A 83 3.53 20.97 -7.38
CA ASP A 83 3.51 20.02 -6.27
C ASP A 83 4.27 18.73 -6.59
N LEU A 84 4.59 18.47 -7.87
CA LEU A 84 5.26 17.24 -8.29
C LEU A 84 6.61 17.04 -7.59
N ALA A 85 7.42 18.09 -7.47
CA ALA A 85 8.71 18.03 -6.78
C ALA A 85 8.55 17.64 -5.30
N PHE A 86 7.49 18.13 -4.65
CA PHE A 86 7.18 17.77 -3.27
C PHE A 86 6.74 16.30 -3.14
N ILE A 87 5.95 15.80 -4.09
CA ILE A 87 5.54 14.39 -4.12
C ILE A 87 6.75 13.47 -4.34
N GLU A 88 7.66 13.85 -5.24
CA GLU A 88 8.94 13.13 -5.43
C GLU A 88 9.73 13.07 -4.12
N GLU A 89 9.80 14.17 -3.37
CA GLU A 89 10.45 14.20 -2.06
C GLU A 89 9.77 13.26 -1.06
N ILE A 90 8.43 13.22 -1.04
CA ILE A 90 7.67 12.28 -0.20
C ILE A 90 8.02 10.82 -0.57
N VAL A 91 8.05 10.48 -1.86
CA VAL A 91 8.38 9.11 -2.32
C VAL A 91 9.80 8.74 -1.87
N ASN A 92 10.78 9.61 -2.08
CA ASN A 92 12.16 9.36 -1.65
C ASN A 92 12.28 9.21 -0.12
N ASN A 93 11.64 10.09 0.64
CA ASN A 93 11.60 10.01 2.11
C ASN A 93 10.90 8.74 2.63
N SER A 94 10.05 8.11 1.81
CA SER A 94 9.36 6.88 2.19
C SER A 94 10.27 5.65 2.22
N PHE A 95 11.49 5.75 1.70
CA PHE A 95 12.51 4.69 1.83
C PHE A 95 13.38 4.84 3.09
N ASP A 96 13.00 5.75 4.00
CA ASP A 96 13.55 5.86 5.35
C ASP A 96 12.53 5.34 6.37
N MET A 97 12.76 4.12 6.86
CA MET A 97 11.89 3.48 7.85
C MET A 97 11.89 4.18 9.21
N THR A 98 12.83 5.11 9.46
CA THR A 98 12.85 5.91 10.70
C THR A 98 11.87 7.08 10.68
N LYS A 99 11.31 7.42 9.52
CA LYS A 99 10.30 8.47 9.38
C LYS A 99 8.99 8.02 10.01
N ILE A 100 8.53 8.78 11.00
CA ILE A 100 7.27 8.51 11.69
C ILE A 100 6.22 9.53 11.26
N ILE A 101 4.97 9.07 11.13
CA ILE A 101 3.82 9.93 10.94
C ILE A 101 2.74 9.65 11.99
N LYS A 102 2.09 10.72 12.46
CA LYS A 102 0.91 10.62 13.32
C LYS A 102 -0.35 10.59 12.44
N LEU A 103 -1.14 9.54 12.59
CA LEU A 103 -2.42 9.35 11.90
C LEU A 103 -3.52 9.21 12.95
N GLU A 104 -4.68 9.76 12.65
CA GLU A 104 -5.90 9.53 13.43
C GLU A 104 -6.36 8.09 13.22
N LYS A 105 -6.81 7.43 14.29
CA LYS A 105 -7.32 6.06 14.19
C LYS A 105 -8.71 6.09 13.53
N PRO A 106 -8.89 5.47 12.35
CA PRO A 106 -10.20 5.34 11.73
C PRO A 106 -11.10 4.44 12.58
N LYS A 107 -12.42 4.61 12.44
CA LYS A 107 -13.40 3.73 13.07
C LYS A 107 -13.60 2.51 12.17
N ILE A 108 -12.95 1.41 12.52
CA ILE A 108 -13.11 0.11 11.87
C ILE A 108 -13.73 -0.84 12.90
N LEU A 109 -14.88 -1.43 12.60
CA LEU A 109 -15.48 -2.44 13.46
C LEU A 109 -14.85 -3.80 13.17
N LYS A 110 -14.71 -4.65 14.20
CA LYS A 110 -14.19 -6.02 14.00
C LYS A 110 -15.03 -6.83 13.01
N SER A 111 -16.35 -6.57 12.93
CA SER A 111 -17.26 -7.17 11.95
C SER A 111 -17.05 -6.72 10.50
N GLU A 112 -16.33 -5.61 10.28
CA GLU A 112 -15.97 -5.11 8.94
C GLU A 112 -14.68 -5.75 8.42
N LEU A 113 -13.98 -6.50 9.27
CA LEU A 113 -12.80 -7.28 8.90
C LEU A 113 -13.17 -8.76 8.75
N PHE A 114 -12.67 -9.35 7.68
CA PHE A 114 -12.62 -10.80 7.51
C PHE A 114 -11.17 -11.22 7.38
N PHE A 115 -10.71 -12.07 8.29
CA PHE A 115 -9.36 -12.62 8.28
C PHE A 115 -9.42 -14.14 8.08
N ASP A 116 -8.69 -14.63 7.09
CA ASP A 116 -8.52 -16.05 6.80
C ASP A 116 -7.04 -16.40 6.84
N LEU A 117 -6.60 -16.94 7.98
CA LEU A 117 -5.24 -17.41 8.15
C LEU A 117 -4.97 -18.68 7.34
N ASN A 118 -5.96 -19.38 6.78
CA ASN A 118 -5.78 -20.65 6.06
C ASN A 118 -6.01 -20.53 4.55
N HIS A 119 -5.98 -19.30 4.02
CA HIS A 119 -6.17 -19.04 2.59
C HIS A 119 -5.24 -19.86 1.68
N ASP A 120 -3.95 -19.91 2.03
CA ASP A 120 -2.94 -20.82 1.48
C ASP A 120 -2.01 -21.29 2.61
N LYS A 121 -1.08 -22.22 2.36
CA LYS A 121 -0.02 -22.63 3.29
C LYS A 121 0.83 -21.45 3.77
N GLN A 122 1.18 -20.51 2.89
CA GLN A 122 2.10 -19.40 3.18
C GLN A 122 1.44 -18.01 3.15
N ILE A 123 0.16 -17.93 2.76
CA ILE A 123 -0.54 -16.66 2.58
C ILE A 123 -1.78 -16.63 3.47
N ALA A 124 -1.96 -15.54 4.18
CA ALA A 124 -3.18 -15.16 4.85
C ALA A 124 -3.95 -14.11 4.03
N LEU A 125 -5.26 -14.07 4.18
CA LEU A 125 -6.14 -13.13 3.50
C LEU A 125 -6.81 -12.22 4.53
N LEU A 126 -6.64 -10.92 4.37
CA LEU A 126 -7.44 -9.90 5.06
C LEU A 126 -8.35 -9.21 4.04
N LYS A 127 -9.64 -9.14 4.35
CA LYS A 127 -10.60 -8.28 3.65
C LYS A 127 -11.16 -7.25 4.61
N LEU A 128 -11.30 -6.03 4.13
CA LEU A 128 -11.95 -4.93 4.83
C LEU A 128 -13.08 -4.40 3.96
N GLU A 129 -14.28 -4.34 4.51
CA GLU A 129 -15.40 -3.59 3.92
C GLU A 129 -15.95 -2.61 4.96
N THR A 130 -15.58 -1.35 4.84
CA THR A 130 -15.96 -0.28 5.78
C THR A 130 -16.29 1.02 5.06
N LYS A 131 -16.90 1.97 5.77
CA LYS A 131 -17.06 3.33 5.27
C LYS A 131 -15.68 3.95 5.03
N ASN A 132 -15.47 4.51 3.84
CA ASN A 132 -14.23 5.21 3.53
C ASN A 132 -14.05 6.41 4.47
N GLN A 133 -12.82 6.56 4.95
CA GLN A 133 -12.43 7.55 5.95
C GLN A 133 -11.06 8.12 5.56
N LYS A 134 -10.85 9.41 5.83
CA LYS A 134 -9.59 10.08 5.51
C LYS A 134 -8.43 9.37 6.21
N GLY A 135 -7.44 8.93 5.43
CA GLY A 135 -6.27 8.24 5.96
C GLY A 135 -6.50 6.78 6.39
N LEU A 136 -7.63 6.16 6.03
CA LEU A 136 -7.93 4.76 6.33
C LEU A 136 -6.81 3.82 5.86
N LEU A 137 -6.48 3.84 4.57
CA LEU A 137 -5.44 2.99 4.00
C LEU A 137 -4.06 3.30 4.58
N ALA A 138 -3.75 4.59 4.80
CA ALA A 138 -2.51 5.01 5.42
C ALA A 138 -2.35 4.46 6.84
N PHE A 139 -3.43 4.43 7.61
CA PHE A 139 -3.43 3.87 8.96
C PHE A 139 -3.22 2.35 8.94
N ILE A 140 -3.90 1.63 8.05
CA ILE A 140 -3.73 0.17 7.88
C ILE A 140 -2.28 -0.15 7.49
N ALA A 141 -1.76 0.54 6.47
CA ALA A 141 -0.38 0.37 6.03
C ALA A 141 0.63 0.67 7.15
N LYS A 142 0.40 1.73 7.93
CA LYS A 142 1.23 2.07 9.09
C LYS A 142 1.23 0.95 10.13
N VAL A 143 0.07 0.37 10.44
CA VAL A 143 -0.01 -0.78 11.38
C VAL A 143 0.74 -1.97 10.80
N PHE A 144 0.61 -2.26 9.52
CA PHE A 144 1.37 -3.34 8.89
C PHE A 144 2.88 -3.11 8.94
N ASP A 145 3.35 -1.90 8.66
CA ASP A 145 4.77 -1.53 8.79
C ASP A 145 5.27 -1.69 10.24
N GLU A 146 4.48 -1.27 11.24
CA GLU A 146 4.81 -1.37 12.67
C GLU A 146 4.92 -2.83 13.16
N PHE A 147 4.09 -3.72 12.60
CA PHE A 147 4.07 -5.14 12.97
C PHE A 147 4.96 -6.02 12.08
N GLY A 148 5.63 -5.45 11.07
CA GLY A 148 6.46 -6.21 10.13
C GLY A 148 5.63 -7.16 9.24
N VAL A 149 4.41 -6.75 8.90
CA VAL A 149 3.48 -7.50 8.05
C VAL A 149 3.87 -7.28 6.59
N ASP A 150 4.18 -8.36 5.87
CA ASP A 150 4.58 -8.29 4.47
C ASP A 150 3.39 -8.52 3.52
N ILE A 151 2.94 -7.46 2.84
CA ILE A 151 1.87 -7.54 1.84
C ILE A 151 2.40 -8.19 0.56
N VAL A 152 1.92 -9.38 0.20
CA VAL A 152 2.26 -10.08 -1.05
C VAL A 152 1.52 -9.46 -2.24
N ASP A 153 0.22 -9.25 -2.07
CA ASP A 153 -0.67 -8.67 -3.06
C ASP A 153 -1.69 -7.81 -2.31
N ALA A 154 -2.10 -6.70 -2.92
CA ALA A 154 -3.23 -5.94 -2.41
C ALA A 154 -4.02 -5.34 -3.56
N LYS A 155 -5.34 -5.32 -3.35
CA LYS A 155 -6.27 -4.60 -4.21
C LYS A 155 -7.14 -3.70 -3.36
N ILE A 156 -6.91 -2.40 -3.51
CA ILE A 156 -7.63 -1.36 -2.79
C ILE A 156 -8.58 -0.68 -3.76
N HIS A 157 -9.83 -0.52 -3.35
CA HIS A 157 -10.81 0.19 -4.15
C HIS A 157 -11.88 0.83 -3.28
N THR A 158 -12.23 2.07 -3.60
CA THR A 158 -13.37 2.77 -2.99
C THR A 158 -14.49 2.94 -4.01
N GLN A 159 -15.70 2.54 -3.63
CA GLN A 159 -16.90 2.74 -4.45
C GLN A 159 -18.07 3.21 -3.57
N LYS A 160 -18.73 4.30 -3.97
CA LYS A 160 -19.87 4.89 -3.24
C LYS A 160 -19.56 5.11 -1.74
N ASN A 161 -18.36 5.63 -1.45
CA ASN A 161 -17.86 5.88 -0.10
C ASN A 161 -17.70 4.63 0.79
N ILE A 162 -17.60 3.45 0.17
CA ILE A 162 -17.26 2.18 0.85
C ILE A 162 -15.90 1.72 0.33
N ALA A 163 -14.94 1.56 1.25
CA ALA A 163 -13.64 0.96 0.98
C ALA A 163 -13.80 -0.57 0.96
N ARG A 164 -13.28 -1.22 -0.07
CA ARG A 164 -13.27 -2.67 -0.26
C ARG A 164 -11.84 -3.10 -0.55
N ASP A 165 -11.14 -3.35 0.54
CA ASP A 165 -9.71 -3.58 0.50
C ASP A 165 -9.44 -5.06 0.71
N LEU A 166 -8.56 -5.61 -0.12
CA LEU A 166 -8.09 -6.98 -0.04
C LEU A 166 -6.57 -6.96 0.09
N PHE A 167 -6.06 -7.66 1.09
CA PHE A 167 -4.64 -7.86 1.32
C PHE A 167 -4.35 -9.36 1.39
N LEU A 168 -3.43 -9.83 0.54
CA LEU A 168 -2.75 -11.11 0.70
C LEU A 168 -1.45 -10.84 1.44
N ILE A 169 -1.28 -11.51 2.57
CA ILE A 169 -0.21 -11.25 3.52
C ILE A 169 0.62 -12.52 3.66
N GLU A 170 1.95 -12.39 3.61
CA GLU A 170 2.86 -13.50 3.87
C GLU A 170 2.78 -13.92 5.34
N LYS A 171 2.57 -15.20 5.58
CA LYS A 171 2.62 -15.75 6.93
C LYS A 171 4.06 -15.77 7.40
N ASN A 172 4.32 -15.01 8.44
CA ASN A 172 5.56 -15.05 9.19
C ASN A 172 5.23 -15.16 10.70
N GLU A 173 6.25 -15.39 11.52
CA GLU A 173 6.09 -15.47 12.98
C GLU A 173 5.38 -14.22 13.53
N SER A 174 5.75 -13.02 13.04
CA SER A 174 5.12 -11.75 13.44
C SER A 174 3.61 -11.73 13.23
N LEU A 175 3.12 -12.18 12.08
CA LEU A 175 1.67 -12.21 11.79
C LEU A 175 0.95 -13.26 12.63
N CYS A 176 1.52 -14.47 12.71
CA CYS A 176 0.85 -15.59 13.37
C CYS A 176 0.75 -15.41 14.89
N GLU A 177 1.76 -14.79 15.53
CA GLU A 177 1.77 -14.58 16.97
C GLU A 177 1.01 -13.31 17.39
N LYS A 178 0.95 -12.29 16.53
CA LYS A 178 0.41 -10.96 16.87
C LYS A 178 -0.90 -10.64 16.16
N LEU A 179 -1.58 -11.63 15.61
CA LEU A 179 -2.81 -11.41 14.83
C LEU A 179 -3.86 -10.64 15.64
N ASP A 180 -4.09 -11.05 16.89
CA ASP A 180 -5.05 -10.39 17.77
C ASP A 180 -4.63 -8.94 18.05
N ASP A 181 -3.35 -8.69 18.35
CA ASP A 181 -2.82 -7.34 18.54
C ASP A 181 -2.98 -6.45 17.30
N ILE A 182 -2.78 -7.00 16.10
CA ILE A 182 -2.97 -6.30 14.82
C ILE A 182 -4.45 -5.94 14.68
N ILE A 183 -5.36 -6.89 14.90
CA ILE A 183 -6.81 -6.67 14.80
C ILE A 183 -7.26 -5.60 15.80
N ASP A 184 -6.83 -5.69 17.06
CA ASP A 184 -7.16 -4.73 18.11
C ASP A 184 -6.55 -3.35 17.82
N ARG A 185 -5.36 -3.31 17.20
CA ARG A 185 -4.76 -2.06 16.76
C ARG A 185 -5.58 -1.40 15.66
N LEU A 186 -6.09 -2.18 14.71
CA LEU A 186 -6.92 -1.71 13.59
C LEU A 186 -8.32 -1.29 14.04
N CYS A 187 -8.96 -2.07 14.91
CA CYS A 187 -10.38 -1.92 15.22
C CYS A 187 -10.62 -1.00 16.41
N VAL A 188 -11.77 -0.34 16.42
CA VAL A 188 -12.33 0.22 17.66
C VAL A 188 -13.14 -0.87 18.37
N GLU A 189 -13.20 -0.79 19.70
CA GLU A 189 -14.08 -1.65 20.53
C GLU A 189 -15.56 -1.51 20.14
#